data_AF-A0A947MU01-F1
#
_entry.id   AF-A0A947MU01-F1
#
_cell.length_a   1.000
_cell.length_b   1.000
_cell.length_c   1.000
_cell.angle_alpha   90.00
_cell.angle_beta   90.00
_cell.angle_gamma   90.00
#
_symmetry.space_group_name_H-M   'P 1'
#
loop_
_entity.id
_entity.type
_entity.pdbx_description
1 polymer ?
#
loop_
_entity_poly.entity_id
_entity_poly.type
_entity_poly.pdbx_seq_one_letter_code
_entity_poly.pdbx_strand_id
1 'polypeptide(L)'
;MASRVSMPIIGILATAFIGCATLTSRGTAVQIGKSAPDASCRPLGLVYGSGGGGNYTSAEQKLRSAQIELRNKTAEMGGNFVEMDVTAGDGASVSISGQAYKCATLSGSRAPAAAPPPASVAPDAGVTVQDRLTRLKSLLEQGLITQSEHDQRRREILDSL
;
A
#
# COMPACT_ATOMS: atom_id res chain seq x y z
N MET A 1 -47.61 -27.37 -40.01
CA MET A 1 -47.33 -27.34 -38.56
C MET A 1 -45.86 -26.93 -38.38
N ALA A 2 -45.61 -25.67 -38.04
CA ALA A 2 -44.27 -25.11 -37.90
C ALA A 2 -43.88 -25.14 -36.41
N SER A 3 -42.92 -25.99 -36.04
CA SER A 3 -42.39 -26.07 -34.67
C SER A 3 -41.33 -25.00 -34.45
N ARG A 4 -41.60 -24.16 -33.44
CA ARG A 4 -40.75 -23.09 -32.92
C ARG A 4 -39.54 -23.71 -32.22
N VAL A 5 -38.33 -23.42 -32.71
CA VAL A 5 -37.09 -23.72 -31.96
C VAL A 5 -36.80 -22.51 -31.07
N SER A 6 -36.96 -22.74 -29.77
CA SER A 6 -36.66 -21.81 -28.69
C SER A 6 -35.14 -21.73 -28.49
N MET A 7 -34.58 -20.53 -28.50
CA MET A 7 -33.15 -20.26 -28.43
C MET A 7 -32.86 -19.51 -27.12
N PRO A 8 -32.15 -20.09 -26.13
CA PRO A 8 -31.82 -19.36 -24.92
C PRO A 8 -30.63 -18.42 -25.18
N ILE A 9 -30.89 -17.12 -25.06
CA ILE A 9 -29.90 -16.04 -25.02
C ILE A 9 -29.15 -16.19 -23.68
N ILE A 10 -28.05 -16.95 -23.70
CA ILE A 10 -27.10 -17.01 -22.58
C ILE A 10 -26.26 -15.72 -22.63
N GLY A 11 -26.75 -14.69 -21.96
CA GLY A 11 -26.03 -13.45 -21.72
C GLY A 11 -24.96 -13.65 -20.64
N ILE A 12 -23.75 -14.04 -21.05
CA ILE A 12 -22.56 -13.95 -20.20
C ILE A 12 -22.13 -12.48 -20.18
N LEU A 13 -22.69 -11.74 -19.22
CA LEU A 13 -22.21 -10.41 -18.85
C LEU A 13 -20.95 -10.58 -17.99
N ALA A 14 -19.80 -10.74 -18.64
CA ALA A 14 -18.50 -10.69 -17.99
C ALA A 14 -18.20 -9.23 -17.59
N THR A 15 -18.59 -8.85 -16.37
CA THR A 15 -18.11 -7.62 -15.73
C THR A 15 -16.62 -7.74 -15.47
N ALA A 16 -15.82 -7.11 -16.33
CA ALA A 16 -14.40 -6.89 -16.11
C ALA A 16 -14.22 -5.96 -14.90
N PHE A 17 -13.86 -6.52 -13.75
CA PHE A 17 -13.36 -5.75 -12.62
C PHE A 17 -12.04 -5.10 -13.05
N ILE A 18 -12.04 -3.77 -13.12
CA ILE A 18 -10.87 -2.94 -13.38
C ILE A 18 -9.82 -3.25 -12.29
N GLY A 19 -8.67 -3.75 -12.74
CA GLY A 19 -7.65 -4.40 -11.94
C GLY A 19 -6.98 -3.46 -10.93
N CYS A 20 -7.39 -3.57 -9.67
CA CYS A 20 -6.57 -3.20 -8.55
C CYS A 20 -5.68 -4.40 -8.23
N ALA A 21 -4.35 -4.27 -8.40
CA ALA A 21 -3.43 -5.37 -8.11
C ALA A 21 -3.56 -5.74 -6.62
N THR A 22 -4.03 -6.97 -6.34
CA THR A 22 -4.19 -7.45 -4.97
C THR A 22 -2.93 -8.18 -4.53
N LEU A 23 -2.45 -7.89 -3.32
CA LEU A 23 -1.26 -8.53 -2.78
C LEU A 23 -1.55 -10.00 -2.46
N THR A 24 -0.74 -10.91 -3.03
CA THR A 24 -0.88 -12.35 -2.79
C THR A 24 -0.26 -12.75 -1.45
N SER A 25 -0.70 -13.87 -0.87
CA SER A 25 -0.11 -14.40 0.38
C SER A 25 1.37 -14.75 0.26
N ARG A 26 1.88 -15.02 -0.94
CA ARG A 26 3.32 -15.20 -1.18
C ARG A 26 4.03 -13.85 -1.35
N GLY A 27 3.36 -12.87 -1.98
CA GLY A 27 3.87 -11.51 -2.13
C GLY A 27 3.99 -10.73 -0.82
N THR A 28 3.17 -11.02 0.21
CA THR A 28 3.30 -10.40 1.54
C THR A 28 4.61 -10.73 2.24
N ALA A 29 5.20 -11.88 1.94
CA ALA A 29 6.49 -12.30 2.48
C ALA A 29 7.68 -11.62 1.79
N VAL A 30 7.46 -10.91 0.68
CA VAL A 30 8.52 -10.24 -0.08
C VAL A 30 8.80 -8.86 0.49
N GLN A 31 10.06 -8.64 0.87
CA GLN A 31 10.57 -7.34 1.27
C GLN A 31 11.15 -6.58 0.07
N ILE A 32 10.89 -5.27 0.00
CA ILE A 32 11.49 -4.37 -0.99
C ILE A 32 12.54 -3.53 -0.25
N GLY A 33 13.78 -3.57 -0.70
CA GLY A 33 14.89 -2.78 -0.15
C GLY A 33 15.61 -1.96 -1.21
N LYS A 34 16.44 -1.02 -0.75
CA LYS A 34 17.30 -0.17 -1.62
C LYS A 34 18.72 -0.73 -1.81
N SER A 35 19.03 -1.83 -1.16
CA SER A 35 20.38 -2.42 -1.17
C SER A 35 20.25 -3.93 -1.14
N ALA A 36 21.19 -4.60 -1.80
CA ALA A 36 21.29 -6.04 -1.82
C ALA A 36 21.25 -6.60 -0.37
N PRO A 37 20.51 -7.69 -0.16
CA PRO A 37 20.48 -8.36 1.14
C PRO A 37 21.82 -9.06 1.41
N ASP A 38 22.01 -9.61 2.62
CA ASP A 38 23.23 -10.30 3.03
C ASP A 38 23.70 -11.36 2.00
N ALA A 39 25.00 -11.63 1.96
CA ALA A 39 25.63 -12.54 1.00
C ALA A 39 25.08 -13.99 0.98
N SER A 40 24.21 -14.35 1.94
CA SER A 40 23.50 -15.64 1.98
C SER A 40 22.31 -15.72 1.00
N CYS A 41 21.99 -14.62 0.31
CA CYS A 41 20.87 -14.55 -0.63
C CYS A 41 21.27 -14.89 -2.06
N ARG A 42 20.53 -15.81 -2.67
CA ARG A 42 20.75 -16.22 -4.07
C ARG A 42 20.00 -15.30 -5.04
N PRO A 43 20.66 -14.70 -6.04
CA PRO A 43 19.95 -13.93 -7.08
C PRO A 43 19.07 -14.86 -7.91
N LEU A 44 17.87 -14.39 -8.24
CA LEU A 44 16.90 -15.11 -9.08
C LEU A 44 16.73 -14.48 -10.45
N GLY A 45 16.88 -13.16 -10.55
CA GLY A 45 16.78 -12.41 -11.80
C GLY A 45 16.04 -11.07 -11.64
N LEU A 46 15.90 -10.36 -12.77
CA LEU A 46 15.23 -9.07 -12.83
C LEU A 46 13.70 -9.24 -12.74
N VAL A 47 13.06 -8.34 -12.00
CA VAL A 47 11.60 -8.24 -11.87
C VAL A 47 11.13 -6.82 -12.16
N TYR A 48 9.92 -6.73 -12.69
CA TYR A 48 9.28 -5.48 -13.04
C TYR A 48 7.86 -5.46 -12.51
N GLY A 49 7.51 -4.47 -11.69
CA GLY A 49 6.15 -4.20 -11.26
C GLY A 49 5.63 -2.92 -11.90
N SER A 50 4.37 -2.90 -12.31
CA SER A 50 3.73 -1.75 -12.92
C SER A 50 2.46 -1.35 -12.17
N GLY A 51 2.20 -0.06 -12.16
CA GLY A 51 1.08 0.56 -11.51
C GLY A 51 0.45 1.56 -12.46
N GLY A 52 -0.60 1.13 -13.14
CA GLY A 52 -1.40 1.97 -14.02
C GLY A 52 -2.69 2.43 -13.34
N GLY A 53 -3.26 3.50 -13.84
CA GLY A 53 -4.58 3.95 -13.42
C GLY A 53 -5.13 5.05 -14.32
N GLY A 54 -6.43 5.33 -14.16
CA GLY A 54 -7.08 6.42 -14.90
C GLY A 54 -6.63 7.81 -14.41
N ASN A 55 -7.20 8.85 -15.01
CA ASN A 55 -6.88 10.24 -14.71
C ASN A 55 -7.11 10.64 -13.23
N TYR A 56 -7.97 9.90 -12.52
CA TYR A 56 -8.29 10.15 -11.11
C TYR A 56 -7.49 9.26 -10.13
N THR A 57 -6.59 8.42 -10.65
CA THR A 57 -5.73 7.58 -9.80
C THR A 57 -4.50 8.37 -9.39
N SER A 58 -4.32 8.57 -8.07
CA SER A 58 -3.17 9.32 -7.54
C SER A 58 -1.84 8.61 -7.82
N ALA A 59 -0.76 9.38 -7.82
CA ALA A 59 0.59 8.84 -7.98
C ALA A 59 0.91 7.80 -6.89
N GLU A 60 0.45 7.99 -5.65
CA GLU A 60 0.68 6.99 -4.59
C GLU A 60 -0.07 5.69 -4.84
N GLN A 61 -1.28 5.74 -5.39
CA GLN A 61 -2.04 4.53 -5.73
C GLN A 61 -1.36 3.74 -6.86
N LYS A 62 -0.81 4.45 -7.86
CA LYS A 62 0.00 3.85 -8.93
C LYS A 62 1.25 3.21 -8.35
N LEU A 63 2.02 3.93 -7.54
CA LEU A 63 3.20 3.41 -6.86
C LEU A 63 2.90 2.18 -5.99
N ARG A 64 1.80 2.20 -5.23
CA ARG A 64 1.36 1.06 -4.42
C ARG A 64 1.06 -0.16 -5.29
N SER A 65 0.37 0.04 -6.40
CA SER A 65 0.05 -1.05 -7.34
C SER A 65 1.32 -1.64 -7.96
N ALA A 66 2.26 -0.79 -8.37
CA ALA A 66 3.57 -1.21 -8.88
C ALA A 66 4.35 -2.02 -7.84
N GLN A 67 4.34 -1.60 -6.57
CA GLN A 67 4.98 -2.36 -5.48
C GLN A 67 4.32 -3.71 -5.24
N ILE A 68 2.99 -3.78 -5.29
CA ILE A 68 2.24 -5.04 -5.15
C ILE A 68 2.60 -6.01 -6.28
N GLU A 69 2.63 -5.53 -7.52
CA GLU A 69 2.99 -6.36 -8.66
C GLU A 69 4.44 -6.83 -8.58
N LEU A 70 5.37 -5.95 -8.19
CA LEU A 70 6.78 -6.28 -7.98
C LEU A 70 6.94 -7.40 -6.95
N ARG A 71 6.23 -7.30 -5.81
CA ARG A 71 6.24 -8.33 -4.76
C ARG A 71 5.66 -9.65 -5.24
N ASN A 72 4.52 -9.60 -5.92
CA ASN A 72 3.88 -10.81 -6.44
C ASN A 72 4.79 -11.54 -7.44
N LYS A 73 5.39 -10.84 -8.40
CA LYS A 73 6.33 -11.43 -9.36
C LYS A 73 7.61 -11.96 -8.71
N THR A 74 8.15 -11.22 -7.74
CA THR A 74 9.30 -11.71 -6.95
C THR A 74 8.96 -13.03 -6.27
N ALA A 75 7.76 -13.13 -5.69
CA ALA A 75 7.29 -14.34 -5.03
C ALA A 75 7.01 -15.48 -6.03
N GLU A 76 6.57 -15.18 -7.25
CA GLU A 76 6.40 -16.15 -8.33
C GLU A 76 7.73 -16.80 -8.72
N MET A 77 8.83 -16.03 -8.74
CA MET A 77 10.17 -16.56 -8.95
C MET A 77 10.73 -17.32 -7.74
N GLY A 78 9.96 -17.42 -6.65
CA GLY A 78 10.39 -18.05 -5.39
C GLY A 78 11.34 -17.19 -4.57
N GLY A 79 11.37 -15.89 -4.85
CA GLY A 79 12.11 -14.89 -4.09
C GLY A 79 11.33 -14.39 -2.89
N ASN A 80 12.07 -13.80 -1.96
CA ASN A 80 11.53 -13.19 -0.75
C ASN A 80 12.13 -11.80 -0.48
N PHE A 81 13.05 -11.34 -1.32
CA PHE A 81 13.55 -9.97 -1.30
C PHE A 81 13.69 -9.44 -2.72
N VAL A 82 13.48 -8.14 -2.90
CA VAL A 82 13.81 -7.42 -4.14
C VAL A 82 14.59 -6.16 -3.80
N GLU A 83 15.76 -6.02 -4.42
CA GLU A 83 16.53 -4.78 -4.45
C GLU A 83 15.98 -3.91 -5.57
N MET A 84 15.36 -2.79 -5.20
CA MET A 84 14.76 -1.86 -6.14
C MET A 84 15.86 -0.99 -6.77
N ASP A 85 15.90 -0.95 -8.11
CA ASP A 85 16.88 -0.21 -8.89
C ASP A 85 16.27 1.12 -9.36
N VAL A 86 15.43 1.06 -10.40
CA VAL A 86 14.77 2.25 -10.97
C VAL A 86 13.28 2.25 -10.69
N THR A 87 12.76 3.42 -10.30
CA THR A 87 11.34 3.76 -10.42
C THR A 87 11.19 4.81 -11.50
N ALA A 88 10.41 4.50 -12.54
CA ALA A 88 10.14 5.39 -13.67
C ALA A 88 8.62 5.51 -13.88
N GLY A 89 8.13 6.64 -14.36
CA GLY A 89 6.71 6.79 -14.62
C GLY A 89 6.38 7.98 -15.50
N ASP A 90 5.16 7.96 -16.00
CA ASP A 90 4.49 9.01 -16.74
C ASP A 90 3.16 9.38 -16.04
N GLY A 91 2.40 10.31 -16.60
CA GLY A 91 1.11 10.72 -16.01
C GLY A 91 0.08 9.59 -15.87
N ALA A 92 0.19 8.53 -16.68
CA ALA A 92 -0.71 7.37 -16.69
C ALA A 92 -0.19 6.17 -15.88
N SER A 93 1.13 5.96 -15.83
CA SER A 93 1.71 4.74 -15.24
C SER A 93 3.00 4.96 -14.46
N VAL A 94 3.28 4.08 -13.49
CA VAL A 94 4.57 3.99 -12.82
C VAL A 94 5.07 2.55 -12.89
N SER A 95 6.34 2.37 -13.20
CA SER A 95 7.02 1.08 -13.24
C SER A 95 8.20 1.08 -12.27
N ILE A 96 8.37 -0.04 -11.56
CA ILE A 96 9.49 -0.29 -10.65
C ILE A 96 10.23 -1.51 -11.17
N SER A 97 11.54 -1.41 -11.27
CA SER A 97 12.43 -2.53 -11.60
C SER A 97 13.31 -2.88 -10.40
N GLY A 98 13.73 -4.14 -10.32
CA GLY A 98 14.65 -4.57 -9.28
C GLY A 98 15.18 -5.97 -9.49
N GLN A 99 16.21 -6.32 -8.72
CA GLN A 99 16.77 -7.66 -8.67
C GLN A 99 16.10 -8.48 -7.57
N ALA A 100 15.53 -9.62 -7.92
CA ALA A 100 14.92 -10.54 -6.98
C ALA A 100 15.96 -11.50 -6.39
N TYR A 101 15.81 -11.78 -5.09
CA TYR A 101 16.66 -12.66 -4.33
C TYR A 101 15.85 -13.68 -3.54
N LYS A 102 16.45 -14.85 -3.34
CA LYS A 102 15.99 -15.87 -2.40
C LYS A 102 16.97 -15.95 -1.24
N CYS A 103 16.55 -15.45 -0.09
CA CYS A 103 17.27 -15.46 1.16
C CYS A 103 16.77 -16.59 2.06
N ALA A 104 17.67 -17.40 2.64
CA ALA A 104 17.30 -18.41 3.62
C ALA A 104 16.79 -17.78 4.94
N THR A 105 17.38 -16.65 5.31
CA THR A 105 16.99 -15.83 6.44
C THR A 105 16.90 -14.39 5.94
N LEU A 106 15.69 -13.92 5.65
CA LEU A 106 15.49 -12.48 5.71
C LEU A 106 15.64 -12.13 7.18
N SER A 107 16.72 -11.45 7.54
CA SER A 107 17.00 -11.11 8.93
C SER A 107 15.94 -10.18 9.57
N GLY A 108 14.86 -9.85 8.82
CA GLY A 108 13.65 -9.18 9.31
C GLY A 108 12.36 -10.03 9.32
N SER A 109 12.37 -11.30 8.92
CA SER A 109 11.18 -12.18 8.91
C SER A 109 11.07 -13.10 10.12
N ARG A 110 11.77 -12.80 11.22
CA ARG A 110 11.27 -13.28 12.51
C ARG A 110 9.93 -12.58 12.73
N ALA A 111 8.84 -13.27 12.39
CA ALA A 111 7.59 -13.10 13.13
C ALA A 111 8.02 -13.03 14.60
N PRO A 112 7.76 -11.93 15.33
CA PRO A 112 8.28 -11.78 16.68
C PRO A 112 7.92 -13.07 17.42
N ALA A 113 8.94 -13.85 17.79
CA ALA A 113 8.74 -15.00 18.63
C ALA A 113 8.03 -14.44 19.85
N ALA A 114 6.75 -14.79 20.02
CA ALA A 114 5.79 -14.12 20.88
C ALA A 114 6.50 -13.44 22.05
N ALA A 115 6.84 -12.16 21.85
CA ALA A 115 7.11 -11.30 22.97
C ALA A 115 5.80 -11.32 23.77
N PRO A 116 5.84 -11.31 25.11
CA PRO A 116 4.62 -10.98 25.87
C PRO A 116 4.00 -9.76 25.16
N PRO A 117 2.69 -9.79 24.87
CA PRO A 117 2.06 -8.79 24.01
C PRO A 117 2.54 -7.41 24.45
N PRO A 118 3.11 -6.58 23.56
CA PRO A 118 3.38 -5.21 23.92
C PRO A 118 2.05 -4.66 24.41
N ALA A 119 2.01 -4.27 25.68
CA ALA A 119 0.85 -3.63 26.28
C ALA A 119 0.36 -2.60 25.25
N SER A 120 -0.89 -2.77 24.84
CA SER A 120 -1.54 -1.98 23.79
C SER A 120 -1.10 -0.52 23.90
N VAL A 121 -0.22 -0.08 23.01
CA VAL A 121 -0.12 1.35 22.73
C VAL A 121 -1.39 1.64 21.96
N ALA A 122 -2.46 1.91 22.70
CA ALA A 122 -3.67 2.46 22.14
C ALA A 122 -3.26 3.69 21.33
N PRO A 123 -3.66 3.81 20.05
CA PRO A 123 -3.65 5.11 19.43
C PRO A 123 -4.59 5.98 20.28
N ASP A 124 -4.08 7.09 20.81
CA ASP A 124 -4.82 8.12 21.55
C ASP A 124 -5.21 7.84 23.03
N ALA A 125 -4.59 6.91 23.74
CA ALA A 125 -4.69 6.92 25.21
C ALA A 125 -3.67 7.91 25.82
N GLY A 126 -3.92 9.21 25.64
CA GLY A 126 -3.12 10.24 26.30
C GLY A 126 -3.15 11.64 25.66
N VAL A 127 -3.78 11.82 24.51
CA VAL A 127 -3.94 13.16 23.92
C VAL A 127 -5.02 13.89 24.70
N THR A 128 -4.60 14.75 25.64
CA THR A 128 -5.50 15.54 26.45
C THR A 128 -6.22 16.58 25.60
N VAL A 129 -7.33 17.10 26.10
CA VAL A 129 -8.02 18.24 25.46
C VAL A 129 -7.05 19.42 25.25
N GLN A 130 -6.13 19.63 26.19
CA GLN A 130 -5.08 20.64 26.14
C GLN A 130 -4.09 20.39 24.99
N ASP A 131 -3.71 19.14 24.72
CA ASP A 131 -2.83 18.80 23.59
C ASP A 131 -3.48 19.12 22.24
N ARG A 132 -4.79 18.84 22.12
CA ARG A 132 -5.58 19.16 20.91
C ARG A 132 -5.65 20.66 20.68
N LEU A 133 -5.88 21.45 21.74
CA LEU A 133 -5.90 22.91 21.66
C LEU A 133 -4.53 23.49 21.31
N THR A 134 -3.46 22.91 21.82
CA THR A 134 -2.08 23.36 21.54
C THR A 134 -1.71 23.14 20.08
N ARG A 135 -2.07 21.97 19.52
CA ARG A 135 -1.85 21.67 18.11
C ARG A 135 -2.66 22.59 17.19
N LEU A 136 -3.92 22.86 17.55
CA LEU A 136 -4.80 23.75 16.78
C LEU A 136 -4.23 25.18 16.71
N LYS A 137 -3.71 25.70 17.83
CA LYS A 137 -3.05 27.02 17.87
C LYS A 137 -1.80 27.05 16.98
N SER A 138 -0.99 25.99 17.01
CA SER A 138 0.22 25.90 16.18
C SER A 138 -0.09 25.98 14.68
N LEU A 139 -1.21 25.39 14.23
CA LEU A 139 -1.65 25.45 12.84
C LEU A 139 -2.06 26.89 12.42
N LEU A 140 -2.68 27.65 13.33
CA LEU A 140 -3.04 29.05 13.10
C LEU A 140 -1.79 29.93 13.00
N GLU A 141 -0.82 29.73 13.89
CA GLU A 141 0.45 30.47 13.87
C GLU A 141 1.29 30.17 12.62
N GLN A 142 1.17 28.96 12.07
CA GLN A 142 1.79 28.57 10.79
C GLN A 142 1.01 29.08 9.56
N GLY A 143 -0.15 29.72 9.75
CA GLY A 143 -1.01 30.19 8.66
C GLY A 143 -1.67 29.06 7.86
N LEU A 144 -1.69 27.83 8.40
CA LEU A 144 -2.30 26.67 7.76
C LEU A 144 -3.83 26.65 7.91
N ILE A 145 -4.34 27.39 8.89
CA ILE A 145 -5.77 27.62 9.10
C ILE A 145 -6.03 29.10 9.38
N THR A 146 -7.22 29.56 9.04
CA THR A 146 -7.69 30.90 9.32
C THR A 146 -8.18 31.06 10.77
N GLN A 147 -8.28 32.30 11.25
CA GLN A 147 -8.80 32.59 12.59
C GLN A 147 -10.20 32.01 12.82
N SER A 148 -11.07 32.07 11.81
CA SER A 148 -12.42 31.50 11.85
C SER A 148 -12.44 29.97 12.00
N GLU A 149 -11.51 29.28 11.34
CA GLU A 149 -11.40 27.81 11.42
C GLU A 149 -10.84 27.36 12.76
N HIS A 150 -9.86 28.09 13.29
CA HIS A 150 -9.36 27.87 14.65
C HIS A 150 -10.50 27.99 15.68
N ASP A 151 -11.30 29.06 15.59
CA ASP A 151 -12.37 29.30 16.57
C ASP A 151 -13.50 28.27 16.47
N GLN A 152 -13.81 27.78 15.26
CA GLN A 152 -14.77 26.70 15.06
C GLN A 152 -14.29 25.39 15.71
N ARG A 153 -13.06 24.95 15.41
CA ARG A 153 -12.50 23.71 15.93
C ARG A 153 -12.28 23.76 17.44
N ARG A 154 -11.92 24.92 17.98
CA ARG A 154 -11.80 25.13 19.43
C ARG A 154 -13.14 24.91 20.14
N ARG A 155 -14.24 25.41 19.57
CA ARG A 155 -15.58 25.18 20.13
C ARG A 155 -15.97 23.72 20.10
N GLU A 156 -15.75 23.02 18.99
CA GLU A 156 -16.02 21.58 18.87
C GLU A 156 -15.26 20.75 19.93
N ILE A 157 -13.99 21.10 20.18
CA ILE A 157 -13.17 20.44 21.20
C ILE A 157 -13.70 20.72 22.62
N LEU A 158 -14.13 21.96 22.89
CA LEU A 158 -14.67 22.35 24.19
C LEU A 158 -16.08 21.80 24.46
N ASP A 159 -16.88 21.60 23.42
CA ASP A 159 -18.23 21.00 23.49
C ASP A 159 -18.18 19.48 23.72
N SER A 160 -17.03 18.86 23.42
CA SER A 160 -16.79 17.43 23.64
C SER A 160 -16.27 17.06 25.05
N LEU A 161 -16.19 18.05 25.96
CA LEU A 161 -15.91 17.84 27.39
C LEU A 161 -17.15 17.41 28.16
#